data_AF-A0AAV5DVF6-F1
#
_entry.id   AF-A0AAV5DVF6-F1
#
_cell.length_a   1.000
_cell.length_b   1.000
_cell.length_c   1.000
_cell.angle_alpha   90.00
_cell.angle_beta   90.00
_cell.angle_gamma   90.00
#
_symmetry.space_group_name_H-M   'P 1'
#
loop_
_entity.id
_entity.type
_entity.pdbx_description
1 polymer ?
#
loop_
_entity_poly.entity_id
_entity_poly.type
_entity_poly.pdbx_seq_one_letter_code
_entity_poly.pdbx_strand_id
1 'polypeptide(L)'
;MGYIGNKGSISVSMSIHQTQFCFVCCHLAAGEKEGDELKRNSNVEEIIRRTVFNPVPVLGMPMRIHDHEYVVHFRRIIWLGDLNYRINLSYEKAHELISKQDWAGLLEEDQLKREFGEGCKFDGWVEGLISFPPTYKYEFDSENYVSDEPKSGRRTPAWCDRILSYGKGIRLLSYKRGELTLSDHRPVSAVYVVEVEAFRRRKFQRALTFTDAQVQHHQ
;
A
#
# COMPACT_ATOMS: atom_id res chain seq x y z
N MET A 1 0.34 -11.64 25.51
CA MET A 1 -1.04 -12.14 25.43
C MET A 1 -1.41 -12.31 23.97
N GLY A 2 -1.98 -13.46 23.61
CA GLY A 2 -1.90 -14.06 22.27
C GLY A 2 -2.66 -13.33 21.16
N TYR A 3 -1.94 -13.06 20.07
CA TYR A 3 -2.52 -12.63 18.79
C TYR A 3 -2.93 -13.87 17.99
N ILE A 4 -4.05 -14.51 18.36
CA ILE A 4 -4.75 -15.43 17.46
C ILE A 4 -5.89 -14.62 16.85
N GLY A 5 -5.68 -14.16 15.62
CA GLY A 5 -6.66 -13.35 14.89
C GLY A 5 -6.41 -13.47 13.39
N ASN A 6 -7.47 -13.28 12.60
CA ASN A 6 -7.41 -13.31 11.13
C ASN A 6 -6.86 -12.00 10.52
N LYS A 7 -6.04 -11.26 11.29
CA LYS A 7 -5.48 -9.95 10.95
C LYS A 7 -3.96 -10.03 10.98
N GLY A 8 -3.32 -9.35 10.05
CA GLY A 8 -1.87 -9.39 9.89
C GLY A 8 -1.43 -9.03 8.49
N SER A 9 -0.22 -9.45 8.13
CA SER A 9 0.33 -9.25 6.78
C SER A 9 1.16 -10.44 6.33
N ILE A 10 1.27 -10.58 5.01
CA ILE A 10 2.24 -11.41 4.32
C ILE A 10 3.07 -10.47 3.46
N SER A 11 4.40 -10.62 3.52
CA SER A 11 5.30 -9.78 2.73
C SER A 11 6.25 -10.62 1.89
N VAL A 12 6.49 -10.19 0.66
CA VAL A 12 7.42 -10.82 -0.30
C VAL A 12 8.47 -9.80 -0.71
N SER A 13 9.74 -10.14 -0.56
CA SER A 13 10.87 -9.35 -1.07
C SER A 13 11.53 -10.11 -2.22
N MET A 14 11.84 -9.40 -3.29
CA MET A 14 12.52 -9.95 -4.47
C MET A 14 13.39 -8.91 -5.14
N SER A 15 14.23 -9.32 -6.08
CA SER A 15 15.10 -8.42 -6.85
C SER A 15 14.79 -8.54 -8.33
N ILE A 16 14.69 -7.40 -9.02
CA ILE A 16 14.69 -7.33 -10.48
C ILE A 16 15.93 -6.53 -10.86
N HIS A 17 16.88 -7.18 -11.55
CA HIS A 17 18.23 -6.65 -11.73
C HIS A 17 18.87 -6.25 -10.39
N GLN A 18 19.31 -5.00 -10.23
CA GLN A 18 19.92 -4.48 -9.00
C GLN A 18 18.89 -3.75 -8.10
N THR A 19 17.62 -3.72 -8.51
CA THR A 19 16.56 -3.03 -7.76
C THR A 19 15.77 -4.00 -6.89
N GLN A 20 15.59 -3.64 -5.63
CA GLN A 20 14.84 -4.43 -4.66
C GLN A 20 13.36 -4.04 -4.70
N PHE A 21 12.49 -5.05 -4.70
CA PHE A 21 11.04 -4.90 -4.61
C PHE A 21 10.55 -5.53 -3.31
N CYS A 22 9.58 -4.88 -2.68
CA CYS A 22 8.86 -5.41 -1.53
C CYS A 22 7.37 -5.26 -1.75
N PHE A 23 6.63 -6.35 -1.59
CA PHE A 23 5.18 -6.37 -1.65
C PHE A 23 4.67 -6.74 -0.27
N VAL A 24 3.85 -5.86 0.32
CA VAL A 24 3.20 -6.10 1.61
C VAL A 24 1.71 -6.24 1.35
N CYS A 25 1.13 -7.41 1.64
CA CYS A 25 -0.31 -7.63 1.59
C CYS A 25 -0.84 -7.78 3.01
N CYS A 26 -1.80 -6.95 3.43
CA CYS A 26 -2.33 -7.00 4.79
C CYS A 26 -3.85 -7.01 4.87
N HIS A 27 -4.33 -7.45 6.03
CA HIS A 27 -5.70 -7.32 6.49
C HIS A 27 -5.65 -6.70 7.89
N LEU A 28 -5.95 -5.40 7.98
CA LEU A 28 -5.85 -4.62 9.22
C LEU A 28 -7.12 -4.71 10.07
N ALA A 29 -7.06 -4.27 11.33
CA ALA A 29 -8.19 -4.26 12.24
C ALA A 29 -9.46 -3.64 11.61
N ALA A 30 -10.55 -4.42 11.62
CA ALA A 30 -11.86 -3.98 11.16
C ALA A 30 -12.61 -3.21 12.27
N GLY A 31 -13.67 -2.51 11.88
CA GLY A 31 -14.56 -1.79 12.80
C GLY A 31 -14.75 -0.32 12.41
N GLU A 32 -15.91 0.22 12.78
CA GLU A 32 -16.37 1.59 12.50
C GLU A 32 -16.58 2.40 13.79
N LYS A 33 -16.20 1.86 14.96
CA LYS A 33 -16.29 2.62 16.19
C LYS A 33 -15.21 3.69 16.18
N GLU A 34 -15.51 4.81 16.83
CA GLU A 34 -14.52 5.85 17.08
C GLU A 34 -13.27 5.25 17.76
N GLY A 35 -12.09 5.54 17.24
CA GLY A 35 -10.82 5.01 17.70
C GLY A 35 -10.41 3.66 17.10
N ASP A 36 -11.24 3.00 16.28
CA ASP A 36 -10.81 1.78 15.58
C ASP A 36 -9.68 2.06 14.57
N GLU A 37 -9.56 3.28 14.05
CA GLU A 37 -8.45 3.73 13.22
C GLU A 37 -7.10 3.66 13.95
N LEU A 38 -7.07 3.88 15.26
CA LEU A 38 -5.85 3.75 16.06
C LEU A 38 -5.36 2.31 16.12
N LYS A 39 -6.27 1.34 16.08
CA LYS A 39 -5.91 -0.10 16.01
C LYS A 39 -5.30 -0.44 14.66
N ARG A 40 -5.83 0.13 13.57
CA ARG A 40 -5.24 0.00 12.22
C ARG A 40 -3.84 0.63 12.16
N ASN A 41 -3.69 1.83 12.71
CA ASN A 41 -2.40 2.50 12.86
C ASN A 41 -1.40 1.64 13.64
N SER A 42 -1.81 1.04 14.75
CA SER A 42 -0.97 0.13 15.54
C SER A 42 -0.59 -1.14 14.77
N ASN A 43 -1.50 -1.70 13.97
CA ASN A 43 -1.18 -2.84 13.10
C ASN A 43 -0.14 -2.45 12.03
N VAL A 44 -0.25 -1.27 11.43
CA VAL A 44 0.74 -0.76 10.45
C VAL A 44 2.12 -0.65 11.08
N GLU A 45 2.22 -0.06 12.27
CA GLU A 45 3.48 0.03 13.02
C GLU A 45 4.07 -1.36 13.32
N GLU A 46 3.22 -2.31 13.73
CA GLU A 46 3.66 -3.66 14.01
C GLU A 46 4.18 -4.37 12.76
N ILE A 47 3.49 -4.22 11.62
CA ILE A 47 3.91 -4.77 10.33
C ILE A 47 5.27 -4.19 9.92
N ILE A 48 5.43 -2.87 9.98
CA ILE A 48 6.69 -2.18 9.66
C ILE A 48 7.83 -2.68 10.56
N ARG A 49 7.57 -2.77 11.87
CA ARG A 49 8.57 -3.12 12.87
C ARG A 49 8.97 -4.60 12.84
N ARG A 50 8.02 -5.50 12.57
CA ARG A 50 8.23 -6.96 12.69
C ARG A 50 8.55 -7.65 11.37
N THR A 51 8.25 -7.04 10.23
CA THR A 51 8.59 -7.64 8.93
C THR A 51 10.10 -7.58 8.74
N VAL A 52 10.73 -8.75 8.70
CA VAL A 52 12.17 -8.93 8.48
C VAL A 52 12.37 -9.87 7.31
N PHE A 53 13.18 -9.45 6.34
CA PHE A 53 13.65 -10.31 5.27
C PHE A 53 15.07 -10.77 5.60
N ASN A 54 15.26 -12.09 5.69
CA ASN A 54 16.61 -12.64 5.82
C ASN A 54 17.34 -12.46 4.48
N PRO A 55 18.53 -11.84 4.47
CA PRO A 55 19.29 -11.67 3.24
C PRO A 55 19.70 -13.04 2.68
N VAL A 56 19.79 -13.13 1.35
CA VAL A 56 20.62 -14.14 0.67
C VAL A 56 22.05 -13.97 1.20
N PRO A 57 22.81 -15.04 1.52
CA PRO A 57 24.04 -15.01 2.34
C PRO A 57 25.19 -14.07 1.95
N VAL A 58 25.07 -13.31 0.86
CA VAL A 58 26.12 -12.42 0.33
C VAL A 58 26.26 -11.11 1.13
N LEU A 59 25.24 -10.67 1.89
CA LEU A 59 25.24 -9.35 2.56
C LEU A 59 25.01 -9.37 4.09
N GLY A 60 24.88 -10.54 4.71
CA GLY A 60 25.04 -10.74 6.16
C GLY A 60 24.10 -10.03 7.16
N MET A 61 23.24 -9.08 6.75
CA MET A 61 22.38 -8.33 7.67
C MET A 61 20.86 -8.48 7.38
N PRO A 62 20.03 -8.80 8.39
CA PRO A 62 18.57 -8.75 8.28
C PRO A 62 18.08 -7.38 7.80
N MET A 63 17.14 -7.35 6.86
CA MET A 63 16.58 -6.09 6.34
C MET A 63 15.11 -5.94 6.73
N ARG A 64 14.75 -4.91 7.52
CA ARG A 64 13.35 -4.50 7.74
C ARG A 64 12.82 -3.62 6.61
N ILE A 65 11.52 -3.31 6.65
CA ILE A 65 10.85 -2.43 5.67
C ILE A 65 11.47 -1.03 5.66
N HIS A 66 11.89 -0.51 6.83
CA HIS A 66 12.47 0.84 6.99
C HIS A 66 13.96 0.83 7.40
N ASP A 67 14.64 -0.33 7.38
CA ASP A 67 16.05 -0.37 7.82
C ASP A 67 16.98 0.29 6.81
N HIS A 68 17.81 1.19 7.35
CA HIS A 68 18.82 2.03 6.71
C HIS A 68 18.31 2.92 5.57
N GLU A 69 18.39 4.22 5.81
CA GLU A 69 18.23 5.33 4.86
C GLU A 69 18.87 5.02 3.48
N TYR A 70 20.02 4.33 3.47
CA TYR A 70 20.68 3.89 2.24
C TYR A 70 20.02 2.69 1.52
N VAL A 71 19.42 1.73 2.22
CA VAL A 71 18.78 0.54 1.63
C VAL A 71 17.33 0.80 1.23
N VAL A 72 16.63 1.65 1.99
CA VAL A 72 15.27 2.12 1.68
C VAL A 72 15.24 2.91 0.36
N HIS A 73 16.29 3.67 0.05
CA HIS A 73 16.40 4.38 -1.24
C HIS A 73 16.42 3.45 -2.47
N PHE A 74 16.88 2.20 -2.34
CA PHE A 74 16.91 1.22 -3.43
C PHE A 74 15.68 0.31 -3.47
N ARG A 75 14.76 0.44 -2.52
CA ARG A 75 13.55 -0.38 -2.46
C ARG A 75 12.38 0.30 -3.13
N ARG A 76 11.63 -0.51 -3.88
CA ARG A 76 10.33 -0.18 -4.47
C ARG A 76 9.30 -0.96 -3.68
N ILE A 77 8.51 -0.28 -2.86
CA ILE A 77 7.57 -0.94 -1.97
C ILE A 77 6.16 -0.70 -2.47
N ILE A 78 5.40 -1.79 -2.63
CA ILE A 78 3.96 -1.76 -2.88
C ILE A 78 3.28 -2.36 -1.66
N TRP A 79 2.42 -1.58 -1.01
CA TRP A 79 1.63 -2.03 0.13
C TRP A 79 0.16 -2.08 -0.30
N LEU A 80 -0.47 -3.23 -0.16
CA LEU A 80 -1.83 -3.45 -0.61
C LEU A 80 -2.64 -4.30 0.38
N GLY A 81 -3.95 -4.32 0.17
CA GLY A 81 -4.87 -5.24 0.84
C GLY A 81 -6.08 -4.53 1.42
N ASP A 82 -6.76 -5.22 2.34
CA ASP A 82 -7.86 -4.66 3.12
C ASP A 82 -7.30 -3.89 4.31
N LEU A 83 -7.06 -2.60 4.09
CA LEU A 83 -6.57 -1.68 5.12
C LEU A 83 -7.67 -1.29 6.11
N ASN A 84 -8.94 -1.59 5.80
CA ASN A 84 -10.10 -1.42 6.67
C ASN A 84 -10.36 0.02 7.18
N TYR A 85 -9.65 1.04 6.70
CA TYR A 85 -9.98 2.43 7.00
C TYR A 85 -11.36 2.79 6.46
N ARG A 86 -12.08 3.60 7.23
CA ARG A 86 -13.48 3.94 7.02
C ARG A 86 -13.66 5.41 6.67
N ILE A 87 -14.88 5.78 6.34
CA ILE A 87 -15.28 7.17 6.09
C ILE A 87 -16.03 7.66 7.32
N ASN A 88 -15.62 8.83 7.84
CA ASN A 88 -16.23 9.45 9.02
C ASN A 88 -17.52 10.21 8.67
N LEU A 89 -18.45 9.56 7.99
CA LEU A 89 -19.76 10.10 7.65
C LEU A 89 -20.88 9.19 8.12
N SER A 90 -22.07 9.76 8.32
CA SER A 90 -23.28 8.95 8.47
C SER A 90 -23.55 8.18 7.17
N TYR A 91 -24.23 7.04 7.31
CA TYR A 91 -24.62 6.20 6.17
C TYR A 91 -25.40 7.02 5.13
N GLU A 92 -26.35 7.85 5.57
CA GLU A 92 -27.21 8.67 4.73
C GLU A 92 -26.39 9.71 3.97
N LYS A 93 -25.44 10.38 4.63
CA LYS A 93 -24.59 11.39 4.00
C LYS A 93 -23.62 10.77 2.99
N ALA A 94 -23.04 9.62 3.32
CA ALA A 94 -22.20 8.89 2.38
C ALA A 94 -22.98 8.51 1.11
N HIS A 95 -24.20 7.97 1.27
CA HIS A 95 -25.07 7.64 0.15
C HIS A 95 -25.50 8.85 -0.68
N GLU A 96 -25.75 10.00 -0.05
CA GLU A 96 -26.04 11.24 -0.76
C GLU A 96 -24.89 11.61 -1.71
N LEU A 97 -23.65 11.61 -1.20
CA LEU A 97 -22.48 11.95 -1.99
C LEU A 97 -22.16 10.88 -3.06
N ILE A 98 -22.36 9.59 -2.74
CA ILE A 98 -22.24 8.49 -3.71
C ILE A 98 -23.22 8.66 -4.86
N SER A 99 -24.47 9.04 -4.58
CA SER A 99 -25.50 9.26 -5.60
C SER A 99 -25.13 10.40 -6.56
N LYS A 100 -24.38 11.39 -6.07
CA LYS A 100 -23.83 12.51 -6.84
C LYS A 100 -22.49 12.21 -7.49
N GLN A 101 -21.92 11.02 -7.25
CA GLN A 101 -20.57 10.63 -7.64
C GLN A 101 -19.48 11.60 -7.13
N ASP A 102 -19.72 12.23 -5.99
CA ASP A 102 -18.80 13.19 -5.37
C ASP A 102 -17.73 12.46 -4.54
N TRP A 103 -16.82 11.79 -5.24
CA TRP A 103 -15.73 11.04 -4.61
C TRP A 103 -14.77 11.94 -3.83
N ALA A 104 -14.58 13.18 -4.29
CA ALA A 104 -13.72 14.16 -3.64
C ALA A 104 -14.27 14.50 -2.25
N GLY A 105 -15.56 14.80 -2.14
CA GLY A 105 -16.23 15.06 -0.87
C GLY A 105 -16.21 13.86 0.08
N LEU A 106 -16.41 12.64 -0.41
CA LEU A 106 -16.23 11.44 0.44
C LEU A 106 -14.80 11.29 0.96
N LEU A 107 -13.81 11.53 0.09
CA LEU A 107 -12.40 11.36 0.43
C LEU A 107 -11.92 12.37 1.47
N GLU A 108 -12.56 13.54 1.61
CA GLU A 108 -12.25 14.46 2.71
C GLU A 108 -12.44 13.82 4.10
N GLU A 109 -13.36 12.86 4.20
CA GLU A 109 -13.69 12.16 5.44
C GLU A 109 -13.07 10.75 5.54
N ASP A 110 -12.25 10.36 4.56
CA ASP A 110 -11.53 9.08 4.55
C ASP A 110 -10.45 9.05 5.63
N GLN A 111 -10.51 8.06 6.52
CA GLN A 111 -9.56 7.93 7.62
C GLN A 111 -8.12 7.73 7.14
N LEU A 112 -7.90 6.95 6.07
CA LEU A 112 -6.55 6.70 5.56
C LEU A 112 -5.92 7.97 4.98
N LYS A 113 -6.71 8.81 4.29
CA LYS A 113 -6.22 10.07 3.71
C LYS A 113 -5.55 10.97 4.75
N ARG A 114 -6.04 10.95 6.00
CA ARG A 114 -5.47 11.72 7.12
C ARG A 114 -4.12 11.17 7.60
N GLU A 115 -3.80 9.92 7.28
CA GLU A 115 -2.57 9.25 7.71
C GLU A 115 -1.38 9.45 6.75
N PHE A 116 -1.54 10.19 5.65
CA PHE A 116 -0.44 10.56 4.73
C PHE A 116 0.29 11.86 5.11
N GLY A 117 -0.16 12.57 6.15
CA GLY A 117 0.49 13.80 6.61
C GLY A 117 1.90 13.57 7.14
N GLU A 118 2.71 14.63 7.20
CA GLU A 118 4.03 14.58 7.83
C GLU A 118 3.91 14.11 9.28
N GLY A 119 4.70 13.10 9.66
CA GLY A 119 4.65 12.48 10.99
C GLY A 119 3.50 11.49 11.23
N CYS A 120 2.66 11.22 10.23
CA CYS A 120 1.61 10.20 10.30
C CYS A 120 2.10 8.80 9.88
N LYS A 121 1.23 7.78 9.94
CA LYS A 121 1.64 6.37 9.71
C LYS A 121 2.10 6.06 8.29
N PHE A 122 1.63 6.83 7.31
CA PHE A 122 1.97 6.68 5.91
C PHE A 122 2.74 7.88 5.37
N ASP A 123 3.54 8.54 6.22
CA ASP A 123 4.45 9.61 5.79
C ASP A 123 5.41 9.12 4.67
N GLY A 124 5.50 9.88 3.58
CA GLY A 124 6.26 9.56 2.38
C GLY A 124 5.66 8.47 1.47
N TRP A 125 4.54 7.85 1.85
CA TRP A 125 3.80 6.94 0.97
C TRP A 125 2.92 7.72 0.00
N VAL A 126 2.65 7.11 -1.15
CA VAL A 126 1.83 7.69 -2.21
C VAL A 126 0.72 6.73 -2.62
N GLU A 127 -0.50 7.25 -2.65
CA GLU A 127 -1.67 6.58 -3.24
C GLU A 127 -2.07 7.24 -4.58
N GLY A 128 -2.66 6.46 -5.48
CA GLY A 128 -3.26 6.98 -6.71
C GLY A 128 -4.54 7.78 -6.46
N LEU A 129 -4.92 8.62 -7.42
CA LEU A 129 -6.22 9.28 -7.41
C LEU A 129 -7.34 8.23 -7.45
N ILE A 130 -8.14 8.18 -6.38
CA ILE A 130 -9.36 7.38 -6.34
C ILE A 130 -10.45 8.11 -7.13
N SER A 131 -10.89 7.48 -8.21
CA SER A 131 -11.93 7.97 -9.13
C SER A 131 -13.05 6.95 -9.30
N PHE A 132 -13.18 6.03 -8.35
CA PHE A 132 -14.14 4.93 -8.35
C PHE A 132 -14.91 4.87 -7.02
N PRO A 133 -16.12 4.30 -7.00
CA PRO A 133 -16.94 4.21 -5.79
C PRO A 133 -16.27 3.41 -4.66
N PRO A 134 -16.68 3.61 -3.40
CA PRO A 134 -16.27 2.77 -2.27
C PRO A 134 -16.37 1.27 -2.58
N THR A 135 -15.39 0.50 -2.11
CA THR A 135 -15.23 -0.92 -2.46
C THR A 135 -15.95 -1.86 -1.49
N TYR A 136 -16.44 -1.33 -0.37
CA TYR A 136 -17.13 -2.04 0.70
C TYR A 136 -18.30 -1.19 1.21
N LYS A 137 -19.42 -1.71 1.73
CA LYS A 137 -19.83 -3.12 1.81
C LYS A 137 -21.00 -3.39 0.87
N TYR A 138 -20.83 -4.29 -0.06
CA TYR A 138 -21.85 -4.69 -1.03
C TYR A 138 -22.64 -5.91 -0.57
N GLU A 139 -23.83 -6.05 -1.11
CA GLU A 139 -24.55 -7.32 -1.11
C GLU A 139 -23.85 -8.30 -2.07
N PHE A 140 -23.86 -9.60 -1.73
CA PHE A 140 -23.34 -10.63 -2.62
C PHE A 140 -24.16 -10.70 -3.91
N ASP A 141 -23.48 -10.91 -5.04
CA ASP A 141 -24.08 -11.05 -6.37
C ASP A 141 -24.97 -9.85 -6.78
N SER A 142 -24.69 -8.68 -6.20
CA SER A 142 -25.47 -7.45 -6.37
C SER A 142 -24.56 -6.25 -6.53
N GLU A 143 -24.99 -5.23 -7.26
CA GLU A 143 -24.30 -3.93 -7.39
C GLU A 143 -24.62 -2.97 -6.23
N ASN A 144 -25.55 -3.34 -5.36
CA ASN A 144 -26.02 -2.48 -4.28
C ASN A 144 -25.15 -2.61 -3.03
N TYR A 145 -24.94 -1.49 -2.34
CA TYR A 145 -24.46 -1.50 -0.96
C TYR A 145 -25.52 -2.10 -0.03
N VAL A 146 -25.07 -2.72 1.04
CA VAL A 146 -25.94 -3.34 2.05
C VAL A 146 -26.88 -2.30 2.66
N SER A 147 -28.19 -2.54 2.52
CA SER A 147 -29.27 -1.63 2.93
C SER A 147 -29.54 -1.58 4.45
N ASP A 148 -30.46 -0.70 4.86
CA ASP A 148 -30.88 -0.43 6.24
C ASP A 148 -31.71 -1.53 6.92
N GLU A 149 -31.89 -2.69 6.28
CA GLU A 149 -32.75 -3.72 6.88
C GLU A 149 -32.23 -4.19 8.25
N PRO A 150 -33.10 -4.43 9.26
CA PRO A 150 -32.70 -4.70 10.65
C PRO A 150 -31.73 -5.88 10.86
N LYS A 151 -31.58 -6.76 9.87
CA LYS A 151 -30.69 -7.93 9.90
C LYS A 151 -29.43 -7.78 9.03
N SER A 152 -29.26 -6.67 8.33
CA SER A 152 -28.30 -6.53 7.22
C SER A 152 -26.83 -6.39 7.66
N GLY A 153 -26.58 -6.04 8.92
CA GLY A 153 -25.23 -5.73 9.38
C GLY A 153 -24.66 -4.51 8.65
N ARG A 154 -25.49 -3.47 8.49
CA ARG A 154 -25.21 -2.17 7.87
C ARG A 154 -23.82 -1.61 8.23
N ARG A 155 -23.14 -1.11 7.21
CA ARG A 155 -21.84 -0.42 7.28
C ARG A 155 -21.89 0.78 6.33
N THR A 156 -21.28 1.89 6.74
CA THR A 156 -21.11 3.02 5.83
C THR A 156 -20.18 2.59 4.69
N PRO A 157 -20.52 2.84 3.42
CA PRO A 157 -19.62 2.50 2.33
C PRO A 157 -18.24 3.13 2.52
N ALA A 158 -17.18 2.36 2.27
CA ALA A 158 -15.79 2.79 2.49
C ALA A 158 -14.82 2.20 1.45
N TRP A 159 -13.68 2.87 1.23
CA TRP A 159 -12.54 2.33 0.51
C TRP A 159 -11.63 1.58 1.49
N CYS A 160 -12.02 0.35 1.80
CA CYS A 160 -11.25 -0.55 2.64
C CYS A 160 -10.02 -1.11 1.89
N ASP A 161 -10.18 -1.34 0.58
CA ASP A 161 -9.21 -2.01 -0.27
C ASP A 161 -8.31 -0.99 -0.97
N ARG A 162 -7.02 -0.95 -0.62
CA ARG A 162 -6.10 0.14 -1.03
C ARG A 162 -4.79 -0.40 -1.56
N ILE A 163 -4.14 0.39 -2.42
CA ILE A 163 -2.81 0.08 -2.95
C ILE A 163 -1.95 1.35 -2.88
N LEU A 164 -0.92 1.29 -2.05
CA LEU A 164 0.03 2.36 -1.76
C LEU A 164 1.41 2.00 -2.32
N SER A 165 2.20 3.02 -2.61
CA SER A 165 3.58 2.85 -3.06
C SER A 165 4.54 3.73 -2.28
N TYR A 166 5.77 3.26 -2.11
CA TYR A 166 6.86 4.00 -1.48
C TYR A 166 8.17 3.74 -2.23
N GLY A 167 8.96 4.81 -2.40
CA GLY A 167 10.25 4.78 -3.07
C GLY A 167 10.28 5.56 -4.40
N LYS A 168 11.48 5.87 -4.87
CA LYS A 168 11.71 6.66 -6.09
C LYS A 168 11.48 5.83 -7.35
N GLY A 169 11.25 6.48 -8.49
CA GLY A 169 11.15 5.80 -9.79
C GLY A 169 9.94 4.86 -9.92
N ILE A 170 8.92 5.02 -9.08
CA ILE A 170 7.62 4.33 -9.21
C ILE A 170 6.63 5.33 -9.80
N ARG A 171 6.02 4.98 -10.93
CA ARG A 171 4.99 5.79 -11.58
C ARG A 171 3.73 4.96 -11.80
N LEU A 172 2.64 5.40 -11.17
CA LEU A 172 1.32 4.81 -11.36
C LEU A 172 0.80 5.10 -12.78
N LEU A 173 0.30 4.08 -13.47
CA LEU A 173 -0.38 4.18 -14.76
C LEU A 173 -1.89 4.09 -14.65
N SER A 174 -2.39 3.26 -13.73
CA SER A 174 -3.82 2.99 -13.57
C SER A 174 -4.10 2.57 -12.15
N TYR A 175 -5.20 3.06 -11.57
CA TYR A 175 -5.74 2.62 -10.28
C TYR A 175 -7.26 2.51 -10.39
N LYS A 176 -7.78 1.30 -10.27
CA LYS A 176 -9.17 0.99 -10.63
C LYS A 176 -9.78 -0.08 -9.72
N ARG A 177 -11.09 0.05 -9.51
CA ARG A 177 -11.96 -0.99 -8.97
C ARG A 177 -12.43 -1.91 -10.11
N GLY A 178 -12.60 -3.20 -9.82
CA GLY A 178 -13.27 -4.17 -10.67
C GLY A 178 -14.73 -4.38 -10.26
N GLU A 179 -15.55 -4.87 -11.19
CA GLU A 179 -17.00 -5.06 -11.01
C GLU A 179 -17.39 -6.50 -10.67
N LEU A 180 -16.47 -7.29 -10.09
CA LEU A 180 -16.79 -8.66 -9.66
C LEU A 180 -17.66 -8.62 -8.39
N THR A 181 -18.78 -9.33 -8.41
CA THR A 181 -19.82 -9.28 -7.36
C THR A 181 -19.81 -10.46 -6.37
N LEU A 182 -18.84 -11.39 -6.51
CA LEU A 182 -18.77 -12.61 -5.70
C LEU A 182 -18.44 -12.37 -4.20
N SER A 183 -18.10 -11.13 -3.83
CA SER A 183 -17.78 -10.72 -2.46
C SER A 183 -18.52 -9.41 -2.15
N ASP A 184 -18.71 -9.17 -0.86
CA ASP A 184 -19.10 -7.87 -0.31
C ASP A 184 -18.02 -6.79 -0.48
N HIS A 185 -16.83 -7.16 -0.95
CA HIS A 185 -15.79 -6.26 -1.45
C HIS A 185 -15.69 -6.28 -2.98
N ARG A 186 -15.22 -5.17 -3.54
CA ARG A 186 -14.88 -5.05 -4.96
C ARG A 186 -13.37 -5.12 -5.15
N PRO A 187 -12.85 -5.95 -6.08
CA PRO A 187 -11.42 -6.04 -6.33
C PRO A 187 -10.82 -4.69 -6.70
N VAL A 188 -9.61 -4.41 -6.23
CA VAL A 188 -8.86 -3.20 -6.59
C VAL A 188 -7.56 -3.59 -7.29
N SER A 189 -7.20 -2.84 -8.32
CA SER A 189 -6.01 -3.08 -9.13
C SER A 189 -5.24 -1.79 -9.37
N ALA A 190 -3.92 -1.88 -9.34
CA ALA A 190 -3.02 -0.80 -9.71
C ALA A 190 -1.94 -1.32 -10.67
N VAL A 191 -1.61 -0.51 -11.67
CA VAL A 191 -0.57 -0.80 -12.66
C VAL A 191 0.52 0.25 -12.53
N TYR A 192 1.76 -0.18 -12.37
CA TYR A 192 2.92 0.70 -12.19
C TYR A 192 3.96 0.48 -13.28
N VAL A 193 4.64 1.56 -13.66
CA VAL A 193 5.95 1.52 -14.30
C VAL A 193 6.98 1.79 -13.22
N VAL A 194 7.95 0.89 -13.10
CA VAL A 194 9.01 1.00 -12.10
C VAL A 194 10.37 0.98 -12.75
N GLU A 195 11.18 1.99 -12.46
CA GLU A 195 12.56 2.09 -12.91
C GLU A 195 13.43 1.06 -12.17
N VAL A 196 14.21 0.31 -12.95
CA VAL A 196 15.13 -0.71 -12.46
C VAL A 196 16.56 -0.42 -12.89
N GLU A 197 17.50 -0.62 -11.98
CA GLU A 197 18.93 -0.49 -12.21
C GLU A 197 19.46 -1.78 -12.82
N ALA A 198 20.03 -1.70 -14.02
CA ALA A 198 20.58 -2.84 -14.73
C ALA A 198 22.11 -2.73 -14.90
N PHE A 199 22.83 -3.73 -14.40
CA PHE A 199 24.27 -3.84 -14.50
C PHE A 199 24.66 -4.15 -15.94
N ARG A 200 25.29 -3.18 -16.60
CA ARG A 200 25.86 -3.37 -17.93
C ARG A 200 27.36 -3.63 -17.81
N ARG A 201 27.77 -4.90 -17.90
CA ARG A 201 29.17 -5.37 -17.84
C ARG A 201 30.14 -4.57 -18.72
N ARG A 202 29.70 -4.15 -19.93
CA ARG A 202 30.49 -3.31 -20.85
C ARG A 202 30.75 -1.88 -20.33
N LYS A 203 29.80 -1.27 -19.63
CA LYS A 203 29.98 0.06 -19.01
C LYS A 203 30.92 -0.02 -17.81
N PHE A 204 30.83 -1.09 -17.02
CA PHE A 204 31.73 -1.33 -15.89
C PHE A 204 33.17 -1.58 -16.35
N GLN A 205 33.38 -2.40 -17.38
CA GLN A 205 34.71 -2.61 -17.96
C GLN A 205 35.34 -1.31 -18.48
N ARG A 206 34.56 -0.44 -19.14
CA ARG A 206 35.00 0.89 -19.59
C ARG A 206 35.37 1.82 -18.44
N ALA A 207 34.60 1.82 -17.35
CA ALA A 207 34.91 2.63 -16.17
C ALA A 207 36.22 2.17 -15.52
N LEU A 208 36.41 0.86 -15.36
CA LEU A 208 37.65 0.29 -14.84
C LEU A 208 38.87 0.65 -15.70
N THR A 209 38.75 0.56 -17.04
CA THR A 209 39.85 0.94 -17.95
C THR A 209 40.20 2.42 -17.88
N PHE A 210 39.23 3.30 -17.58
CA PHE A 210 39.50 4.73 -17.38
C PHE A 210 40.25 5.02 -16.07
N THR A 211 39.90 4.33 -14.98
CA THR A 211 40.64 4.47 -13.70
C THR A 211 42.07 3.96 -13.80
N ASP A 212 42.30 2.82 -14.47
CA ASP A 212 43.65 2.26 -14.62
C ASP A 212 44.54 3.17 -15.49
N ALA A 213 43.97 3.79 -16.54
CA ALA A 213 44.70 4.74 -17.37
C ALA A 213 45.08 6.04 -16.62
N GLN A 214 44.24 6.51 -15.70
CA GLN A 214 44.55 7.69 -14.89
C GLN A 214 45.63 7.43 -13.83
N VAL A 215 45.66 6.22 -13.25
CA VAL A 215 46.70 5.84 -12.27
C VAL A 215 48.08 5.69 -12.93
N GLN A 216 48.14 5.24 -14.19
CA GLN A 216 49.40 5.12 -14.94
C GLN A 216 49.98 6.46 -15.42
N HIS A 217 49.17 7.53 -15.50
CA HIS A 217 49.64 8.86 -15.90
C HIS A 217 50.21 9.71 -14.73
N HIS A 218 50.21 9.18 -13.51
CA HIS A 218 50.71 9.84 -12.29
C HIS A 218 51.91 9.13 -11.64
N GLN A 219 52.59 8.23 -12.37
CA GLN A 219 53.90 7.66 -12.00
C GLN A 219 54.97 8.15 -12.97
#